data_AF-A7HFI8-F1
#
_entry.id   AF-A7HFI8-F1
#
_cell.length_a   1.000
_cell.length_b   1.000
_cell.length_c   1.000
_cell.angle_alpha   90.00
_cell.angle_beta   90.00
_cell.angle_gamma   90.00
#
_symmetry.space_group_name_H-M   'P 1'
#
loop_
_entity.id
_entity.type
_entity.pdbx_description
1 polymer ?
#
loop_
_entity_poly.entity_id
_entity_poly.type
_entity_poly.pdbx_seq_one_letter_code
_entity_poly.pdbx_strand_id
1 'polypeptide(L)'
;MNVPVTLAGFSGSWRFREAHLLSFWMASRPWDEGGTRVALVRLPTGECEQLVVESVQREARAHEPDASRLRFEFLEVGGAFEAMLLEALETPASRTQTERLRAAGRVLSSAYWLVVVRAGRDGPAIRDEAQEFLENCAKVGERPTACIVVLHAGEAVSHSRDFSVGCLADGVLQEAVRGSERLWRAYVASRLVWEAAGDLGIAQELDEVVGRVGLFADDHLEAALNDWASARVARVEADALRPMATHLLGEPTASPGSAAGLDARLRHAGLLWRPVGERRSRPAPWLARALLHAEPSHAARHVLRAAMVNGPLANEVLRRCFDLESTLVASLWRKHGQLEGRLTDAPGLLQRFKQGSLRECTYYPAGCPAIPHDAWCFASLGEVLRAAPELGGRESPETRLMLLRNALSHGHYVSWRTVKDVLELEEELADL
;
A
#
# COMPACT_ATOMS: atom_id res chain seq x y z
N MET A 1 -11.30 -4.42 -4.57
CA MET A 1 -11.44 -5.31 -3.42
C MET A 1 -10.64 -4.77 -2.26
N ASN A 2 -11.33 -4.51 -1.16
CA ASN A 2 -10.75 -4.10 0.11
C ASN A 2 -11.08 -5.18 1.16
N VAL A 3 -10.15 -5.43 2.07
CA VAL A 3 -10.29 -6.37 3.19
C VAL A 3 -10.51 -5.57 4.47
N PRO A 4 -11.59 -5.81 5.24
CA PRO A 4 -11.79 -5.11 6.50
C PRO A 4 -10.74 -5.57 7.51
N VAL A 5 -10.06 -4.62 8.14
CA VAL A 5 -9.06 -4.89 9.19
C VAL A 5 -9.25 -3.93 10.36
N THR A 6 -8.97 -4.40 11.56
CA THR A 6 -8.88 -3.55 12.75
C THR A 6 -7.45 -3.59 13.26
N LEU A 7 -6.81 -2.42 13.34
CA LEU A 7 -5.45 -2.24 13.84
C LEU A 7 -5.44 -1.04 14.79
N ALA A 8 -4.83 -1.18 15.95
CA ALA A 8 -4.78 -0.21 17.04
C ALA A 8 -6.18 0.33 17.44
N GLY A 9 -7.21 -0.52 17.35
CA GLY A 9 -8.61 -0.14 17.57
C GLY A 9 -9.23 0.75 16.48
N PHE A 10 -8.52 1.00 15.36
CA PHE A 10 -9.06 1.64 14.17
C PHE A 10 -9.51 0.57 13.16
N SER A 11 -10.78 0.61 12.78
CA SER A 11 -11.33 -0.26 11.75
C SER A 11 -11.29 0.44 10.39
N GLY A 12 -10.51 -0.11 9.46
CA GLY A 12 -10.31 0.46 8.12
C GLY A 12 -10.34 -0.59 7.03
N SER A 13 -10.21 -0.13 5.79
CA SER A 13 -10.07 -0.99 4.62
C SER A 13 -8.60 -1.22 4.30
N TRP A 14 -8.17 -2.48 4.22
CA TRP A 14 -6.87 -2.90 3.71
C TRP A 14 -6.94 -3.23 2.22
N ARG A 15 -5.97 -2.75 1.44
CA ARG A 15 -5.87 -3.02 0.00
C ARG A 15 -4.52 -3.63 -0.33
N PHE A 16 -4.54 -4.88 -0.80
CA PHE A 16 -3.35 -5.52 -1.35
C PHE A 16 -2.94 -4.90 -2.67
N ARG A 17 -1.63 -4.91 -2.96
CA ARG A 17 -1.02 -4.29 -4.14
C ARG A 17 -1.72 -4.70 -5.44
N GLU A 18 -1.98 -5.99 -5.62
CA GLU A 18 -2.58 -6.55 -6.84
C GLU A 18 -4.07 -6.90 -6.67
N ALA A 19 -4.73 -6.43 -5.60
CA ALA A 19 -6.16 -6.66 -5.38
C ALA A 19 -7.03 -6.13 -6.53
N HIS A 20 -6.60 -5.05 -7.20
CA HIS A 20 -7.30 -4.48 -8.35
C HIS A 20 -7.36 -5.46 -9.54
N LEU A 21 -6.37 -6.33 -9.72
CA LEU A 21 -6.37 -7.35 -10.78
C LEU A 21 -7.37 -8.47 -10.50
N LEU A 22 -7.65 -8.75 -9.23
CA LEU A 22 -8.69 -9.70 -8.86
C LEU A 22 -10.08 -9.08 -9.02
N SER A 23 -10.25 -7.83 -8.58
CA SER A 23 -11.49 -7.07 -8.82
C SER A 23 -11.84 -6.94 -10.29
N PHE A 24 -10.87 -6.58 -11.14
CA PHE A 24 -11.09 -6.48 -12.57
C PHE A 24 -11.51 -7.82 -13.18
N TRP A 25 -10.87 -8.92 -12.75
CA TRP A 25 -11.23 -10.26 -13.17
C TRP A 25 -12.64 -10.68 -12.69
N MET A 26 -13.06 -10.31 -11.47
CA MET A 26 -14.42 -10.56 -11.00
C MET A 26 -15.46 -9.71 -11.74
N ALA A 27 -15.13 -8.45 -12.04
CA ALA A 27 -15.99 -7.55 -12.79
C ALA A 27 -16.23 -8.04 -14.24
N SER A 28 -15.30 -8.84 -14.80
CA SER A 28 -15.54 -9.50 -16.09
C SER A 28 -16.46 -10.73 -16.00
N ARG A 29 -17.02 -11.03 -14.81
CA ARG A 29 -17.95 -12.13 -14.54
C ARG A 29 -17.43 -13.48 -15.07
N PRO A 30 -16.35 -14.02 -14.47
CA PRO A 30 -15.66 -15.22 -14.99
C PRO A 30 -16.51 -16.49 -14.90
N TRP A 31 -17.64 -16.44 -14.18
CA TRP A 31 -18.66 -17.48 -14.15
C TRP A 31 -19.61 -17.46 -15.36
N ASP A 32 -19.57 -16.42 -16.20
CA ASP A 32 -20.31 -16.33 -17.47
C ASP A 32 -19.57 -17.07 -18.62
N GLU A 33 -20.18 -17.12 -19.81
CA GLU A 33 -19.55 -17.68 -21.01
C GLU A 33 -18.41 -16.77 -21.52
N GLY A 34 -17.16 -17.17 -21.25
CA GLY A 34 -15.95 -16.57 -21.85
C GLY A 34 -14.82 -16.29 -20.86
N GLY A 35 -13.57 -16.41 -21.30
CA GLY A 35 -12.38 -15.97 -20.55
C GLY A 35 -11.78 -17.00 -19.57
N THR A 36 -10.81 -16.54 -18.77
CA THR A 36 -10.11 -17.36 -17.77
C THR A 36 -10.98 -17.56 -16.54
N ARG A 37 -11.26 -18.81 -16.18
CA ARG A 37 -12.16 -19.16 -15.05
C ARG A 37 -11.44 -19.44 -13.74
N VAL A 38 -10.12 -19.56 -13.77
CA VAL A 38 -9.31 -19.81 -12.57
C VAL A 38 -8.34 -18.66 -12.32
N ALA A 39 -8.42 -18.06 -11.14
CA ALA A 39 -7.50 -17.04 -10.66
C ALA A 39 -6.55 -17.62 -9.61
N LEU A 40 -5.26 -17.34 -9.74
CA LEU A 40 -4.24 -17.67 -8.74
C LEU A 40 -3.90 -16.43 -7.91
N VAL A 41 -3.93 -16.55 -6.59
CA VAL A 41 -3.66 -15.47 -5.62
C VAL A 41 -2.65 -15.95 -4.60
N ARG A 42 -1.54 -15.22 -4.49
CA ARG A 42 -0.47 -15.52 -3.54
C ARG A 42 -0.70 -14.81 -2.22
N LEU A 43 -0.83 -15.57 -1.13
CA LEU A 43 -0.94 -15.13 0.26
C LEU A 43 0.12 -15.85 1.08
N PRO A 44 1.29 -15.23 1.34
CA PRO A 44 2.41 -15.91 2.01
C PRO A 44 2.12 -16.28 3.47
N THR A 45 1.22 -15.57 4.13
CA THR A 45 0.78 -15.82 5.52
C THR A 45 -0.66 -16.31 5.53
N GLY A 46 -0.93 -17.45 6.17
CA GLY A 46 -2.30 -17.98 6.31
C GLY A 46 -3.19 -17.17 7.27
N GLU A 47 -2.59 -16.30 8.09
CA GLU A 47 -3.28 -15.56 9.16
C GLU A 47 -4.40 -14.65 8.67
N CYS A 48 -4.29 -14.13 7.44
CA CYS A 48 -5.29 -13.25 6.84
C CYS A 48 -6.19 -13.95 5.80
N GLU A 49 -6.06 -15.26 5.64
CA GLU A 49 -6.72 -15.97 4.55
C GLU A 49 -8.24 -15.88 4.64
N GLN A 50 -8.81 -16.09 5.83
CA GLN A 50 -10.25 -16.01 6.07
C GLN A 50 -10.82 -14.63 5.67
N LEU A 51 -10.12 -13.55 6.03
CA LEU A 51 -10.52 -12.18 5.67
C LEU A 51 -10.48 -11.97 4.14
N VAL A 52 -9.54 -12.62 3.45
CA VAL A 52 -9.48 -12.58 1.99
C VAL A 52 -10.60 -13.38 1.36
N VAL A 53 -10.90 -14.60 1.85
CA VAL A 53 -12.03 -15.41 1.39
C VAL A 53 -13.34 -14.63 1.49
N GLU A 54 -13.62 -14.03 2.65
CA GLU A 54 -14.83 -13.21 2.86
C GLU A 54 -14.89 -12.00 1.94
N SER A 55 -13.75 -11.37 1.67
CA SER A 55 -13.67 -10.22 0.78
C SER A 55 -13.84 -10.60 -0.69
N VAL A 56 -13.33 -11.76 -1.10
CA VAL A 56 -13.55 -12.38 -2.41
C VAL A 56 -15.04 -12.68 -2.62
N GLN A 57 -15.71 -13.24 -1.61
CA GLN A 57 -17.15 -13.48 -1.65
C GLN A 57 -17.94 -12.18 -1.77
N ARG A 58 -17.59 -11.16 -0.98
CA ARG A 58 -18.24 -9.83 -1.02
C ARG A 58 -18.08 -9.16 -2.38
N GLU A 59 -16.88 -9.21 -2.94
CA GLU A 59 -16.56 -8.64 -4.26
C GLU A 59 -17.35 -9.36 -5.36
N ALA A 60 -17.43 -10.70 -5.33
CA ALA A 60 -18.22 -11.44 -6.32
C ALA A 60 -19.72 -11.11 -6.24
N ARG A 61 -20.29 -10.97 -5.03
CA ARG A 61 -21.69 -10.53 -4.85
C ARG A 61 -21.94 -9.13 -5.38
N ALA A 62 -20.96 -8.23 -5.29
CA ALA A 62 -21.10 -6.86 -5.77
C ALA A 62 -21.20 -6.77 -7.31
N HIS A 63 -20.65 -7.76 -8.03
CA HIS A 63 -20.65 -7.80 -9.50
C HIS A 63 -21.69 -8.77 -10.07
N GLU A 64 -22.46 -9.46 -9.23
CA GLU A 64 -23.54 -10.35 -9.66
C GLU A 64 -24.92 -9.72 -9.39
N PRO A 65 -25.65 -9.26 -10.42
CA PRO A 65 -26.95 -8.60 -10.27
C PRO A 65 -27.98 -9.48 -9.55
N ASP A 66 -27.91 -10.80 -9.75
CA ASP A 66 -28.73 -11.77 -9.05
C ASP A 66 -27.91 -12.57 -8.04
N ALA A 67 -27.52 -11.91 -6.96
CA ALA A 67 -26.73 -12.51 -5.88
C ALA A 67 -27.37 -13.80 -5.30
N SER A 68 -28.67 -14.02 -5.49
CA SER A 68 -29.37 -15.24 -5.04
C SER A 68 -28.94 -16.50 -5.81
N ARG A 69 -28.45 -16.32 -7.05
CA ARG A 69 -27.90 -17.38 -7.91
C ARG A 69 -26.43 -17.65 -7.69
N LEU A 70 -25.73 -16.84 -6.90
CA LEU A 70 -24.31 -17.05 -6.60
C LEU A 70 -24.17 -18.01 -5.41
N ARG A 71 -23.50 -19.14 -5.65
CA ARG A 71 -23.15 -20.17 -4.67
C ARG A 71 -21.66 -20.08 -4.36
N PHE A 72 -21.31 -20.41 -3.12
CA PHE A 72 -19.96 -20.31 -2.59
C PHE A 72 -19.55 -21.66 -2.06
N GLU A 73 -18.35 -22.09 -2.43
CA GLU A 73 -17.72 -23.28 -1.87
C GLU A 73 -16.30 -22.93 -1.43
N PHE A 74 -15.87 -23.47 -0.29
CA PHE A 74 -14.50 -23.31 0.20
C PHE A 74 -13.87 -24.69 0.35
N LEU A 75 -12.73 -24.90 -0.31
CA LEU A 75 -12.02 -26.17 -0.30
C LEU A 75 -10.62 -25.99 0.28
N GLU A 76 -10.27 -26.83 1.24
CA GLU A 76 -8.91 -26.95 1.77
C GLU A 76 -8.24 -28.18 1.19
N VAL A 77 -7.31 -28.01 0.25
CA VAL A 77 -6.76 -29.11 -0.52
C VAL A 77 -5.67 -29.85 0.25
N GLY A 78 -5.99 -31.09 0.66
CA GLY A 78 -5.04 -32.04 1.24
C GLY A 78 -4.70 -33.23 0.31
N GLY A 79 -5.21 -33.23 -0.93
CA GLY A 79 -5.10 -34.34 -1.89
C GLY A 79 -5.40 -33.89 -3.33
N ALA A 80 -5.89 -34.79 -4.18
CA ALA A 80 -6.25 -34.46 -5.56
C ALA A 80 -7.43 -33.48 -5.61
N PHE A 81 -7.28 -32.34 -6.31
CA PHE A 81 -8.29 -31.29 -6.37
C PHE A 81 -9.65 -31.82 -6.82
N GLU A 82 -9.65 -32.60 -7.90
CA GLU A 82 -10.87 -33.14 -8.50
C GLU A 82 -11.65 -34.00 -7.50
N ALA A 83 -10.97 -34.87 -6.75
CA ALA A 83 -11.64 -35.76 -5.80
C ALA A 83 -12.39 -34.95 -4.73
N MET A 84 -11.76 -33.89 -4.23
CA MET A 84 -12.32 -33.02 -3.20
C MET A 84 -13.48 -32.17 -3.71
N LEU A 85 -13.37 -31.60 -4.92
CA LEU A 85 -14.47 -30.84 -5.50
C LEU A 85 -15.67 -31.76 -5.82
N LEU A 86 -15.43 -32.98 -6.32
CA LEU A 86 -16.50 -33.93 -6.57
C LEU A 86 -17.21 -34.36 -5.28
N GLU A 87 -16.49 -34.50 -4.17
CA GLU A 87 -17.05 -34.77 -2.85
C GLU A 87 -17.88 -33.59 -2.34
N ALA A 88 -17.36 -32.36 -2.44
CA ALA A 88 -18.07 -31.14 -2.04
C ALA A 88 -19.34 -30.90 -2.86
N LEU A 89 -19.34 -31.30 -4.14
CA LEU A 89 -20.53 -31.28 -5.02
C LEU A 89 -21.43 -32.51 -4.83
N GLU A 90 -21.23 -33.29 -3.77
CA GLU A 90 -22.00 -34.48 -3.39
C GLU A 90 -22.14 -35.51 -4.52
N THR A 91 -21.09 -35.68 -5.32
CA THR A 91 -21.12 -36.59 -6.47
C THR A 91 -20.72 -38.01 -6.05
N PRO A 92 -21.62 -39.03 -6.14
CA PRO A 92 -21.35 -40.36 -5.60
C PRO A 92 -20.11 -41.03 -6.23
N ALA A 93 -19.24 -41.57 -5.38
CA ALA A 93 -18.01 -42.27 -5.80
C ALA A 93 -18.26 -43.60 -6.53
N SER A 94 -19.46 -44.17 -6.41
CA SER A 94 -19.85 -45.41 -7.11
C SER A 94 -20.06 -45.24 -8.62
N ARG A 95 -20.13 -44.00 -9.12
CA ARG A 95 -20.31 -43.68 -10.54
C ARG A 95 -18.98 -43.73 -11.29
N THR A 96 -19.04 -44.01 -12.58
CA THR A 96 -17.87 -43.89 -13.47
C THR A 96 -17.38 -42.44 -13.52
N GLN A 97 -16.11 -42.24 -13.87
CA GLN A 97 -15.50 -40.91 -13.92
C GLN A 97 -16.27 -39.93 -14.82
N THR A 98 -16.68 -40.37 -16.02
CA THR A 98 -17.49 -39.58 -16.94
C THR A 98 -18.85 -39.19 -16.34
N GLU A 99 -19.51 -40.11 -15.62
CA GLU A 99 -20.78 -39.83 -14.94
C GLU A 99 -20.61 -38.86 -13.77
N ARG A 100 -19.49 -38.94 -13.06
CA ARG A 100 -19.14 -38.00 -11.99
C ARG A 100 -18.92 -36.60 -12.56
N LEU A 101 -18.09 -36.46 -13.60
CA LEU A 101 -17.84 -35.19 -14.28
C LEU A 101 -19.12 -34.57 -14.85
N ARG A 102 -20.01 -35.39 -15.42
CA ARG A 102 -21.31 -34.91 -15.93
C ARG A 102 -22.24 -34.47 -14.79
N ALA A 103 -22.26 -35.21 -13.67
CA ALA A 103 -23.04 -34.82 -12.51
C ALA A 103 -22.53 -33.50 -11.90
N ALA A 104 -21.22 -33.35 -11.71
CA ALA A 104 -20.61 -32.12 -11.24
C ALA A 104 -20.86 -30.95 -12.21
N GLY A 105 -20.70 -31.18 -13.52
CA GLY A 105 -21.01 -30.18 -14.55
C GLY A 105 -22.44 -29.67 -14.46
N ARG A 106 -23.43 -30.56 -14.24
CA ARG A 106 -24.84 -30.15 -14.02
C ARG A 106 -25.02 -29.30 -12.77
N VAL A 107 -24.41 -29.69 -11.65
CA VAL A 107 -24.46 -28.91 -10.40
C VAL A 107 -23.88 -27.51 -10.64
N LEU A 108 -22.69 -27.45 -11.24
CA LEU A 108 -21.99 -26.20 -11.56
C LEU A 108 -22.69 -25.35 -12.62
N SER A 109 -23.60 -25.92 -13.41
CA SER A 109 -24.40 -25.19 -14.43
C SER A 109 -25.75 -24.72 -13.88
N SER A 110 -26.18 -25.20 -12.71
CA SER A 110 -27.49 -24.86 -12.12
C SER A 110 -27.54 -23.45 -11.52
N ALA A 111 -26.38 -22.88 -11.22
CA ALA A 111 -26.18 -21.62 -10.52
C ALA A 111 -24.80 -21.04 -10.87
N TYR A 112 -24.53 -19.79 -10.51
CA TYR A 112 -23.17 -19.26 -10.60
C TYR A 112 -22.36 -19.73 -9.40
N TRP A 113 -21.19 -20.30 -9.62
CA TRP A 113 -20.34 -20.82 -8.55
C TRP A 113 -19.05 -20.02 -8.41
N LEU A 114 -18.73 -19.65 -7.17
CA LEU A 114 -17.41 -19.21 -6.76
C LEU A 114 -16.83 -20.25 -5.81
N VAL A 115 -15.79 -20.95 -6.26
CA VAL A 115 -15.04 -21.90 -5.43
C VAL A 115 -13.74 -21.23 -5.01
N VAL A 116 -13.50 -21.13 -3.70
CA VAL A 116 -12.22 -20.63 -3.17
C VAL A 116 -11.44 -21.81 -2.62
N VAL A 117 -10.19 -21.93 -3.02
CA VAL A 117 -9.36 -23.12 -2.77
C VAL A 117 -8.10 -22.73 -2.03
N ARG A 118 -7.87 -23.29 -0.84
CA ARG A 118 -6.59 -23.22 -0.14
C ARG A 118 -5.69 -24.35 -0.64
N ALA A 119 -4.60 -23.99 -1.31
CA ALA A 119 -3.69 -24.92 -1.99
C ALA A 119 -2.29 -25.04 -1.36
N GLY A 120 -2.06 -24.42 -0.19
CA GLY A 120 -0.74 -24.44 0.46
C GLY A 120 0.36 -23.91 -0.47
N ARG A 121 1.44 -24.67 -0.69
CA ARG A 121 2.52 -24.29 -1.62
C ARG A 121 2.26 -24.71 -3.08
N ASP A 122 1.32 -25.62 -3.31
CA ASP A 122 1.08 -26.27 -4.60
C ASP A 122 0.08 -25.51 -5.50
N GLY A 123 -0.14 -24.23 -5.20
CA GLY A 123 -1.09 -23.34 -5.92
C GLY A 123 -1.05 -23.44 -7.44
N PRO A 124 0.12 -23.37 -8.11
CA PRO A 124 0.19 -23.49 -9.57
C PRO A 124 -0.35 -24.82 -10.10
N ALA A 125 -0.01 -25.94 -9.46
CA ALA A 125 -0.50 -27.26 -9.86
C ALA A 125 -2.02 -27.37 -9.67
N ILE A 126 -2.53 -26.94 -8.51
CA ILE A 126 -3.97 -26.91 -8.23
C ILE A 126 -4.73 -26.00 -9.19
N ARG A 127 -4.14 -24.89 -9.61
CA ARG A 127 -4.73 -24.01 -10.64
C ARG A 127 -4.89 -24.74 -11.97
N ASP A 128 -3.89 -25.53 -12.38
CA ASP A 128 -3.93 -26.27 -13.63
C ASP A 128 -4.94 -27.43 -13.54
N GLU A 129 -4.96 -28.17 -12.43
CA GLU A 129 -5.98 -29.21 -12.16
C GLU A 129 -7.41 -28.63 -12.17
N ALA A 130 -7.60 -27.44 -11.56
CA ALA A 130 -8.88 -26.75 -11.54
C ALA A 130 -9.35 -26.30 -12.93
N GLN A 131 -8.42 -25.83 -13.76
CA GLN A 131 -8.71 -25.44 -15.14
C GLN A 131 -9.07 -26.69 -15.97
N GLU A 132 -8.29 -27.76 -15.84
CA GLU A 132 -8.54 -29.03 -16.53
C GLU A 132 -9.89 -29.64 -16.13
N PHE A 133 -10.25 -29.59 -14.85
CA PHE A 133 -11.54 -30.07 -14.35
C PHE A 133 -12.72 -29.37 -15.05
N LEU A 134 -12.70 -28.04 -15.12
CA LEU A 134 -13.75 -27.25 -15.77
C LEU A 134 -13.85 -27.57 -17.27
N GLU A 135 -12.71 -27.76 -17.94
CA GLU A 135 -12.65 -28.17 -19.35
C GLU A 135 -13.18 -29.59 -19.56
N ASN A 136 -12.89 -30.51 -18.65
CA ASN A 136 -13.36 -31.89 -18.72
C ASN A 136 -14.88 -31.98 -18.48
N CYS A 137 -15.44 -31.18 -17.57
CA CYS A 137 -16.89 -31.00 -17.46
C CYS A 137 -17.50 -30.45 -18.77
N ALA A 138 -16.82 -29.53 -19.45
CA ALA A 138 -17.28 -29.00 -20.73
C ALA A 138 -17.28 -30.08 -21.85
N LYS A 139 -16.23 -30.91 -21.90
CA LYS A 139 -16.10 -32.01 -22.88
C LYS A 139 -17.20 -33.06 -22.75
N VAL A 140 -17.76 -33.27 -21.54
CA VAL A 140 -18.84 -34.26 -21.31
C VAL A 140 -20.25 -33.71 -21.60
N GLY A 141 -20.35 -32.51 -22.14
CA GLY A 141 -21.58 -31.90 -22.66
C GLY A 141 -22.23 -30.86 -21.75
N GLU A 142 -21.65 -30.59 -20.58
CA GLU A 142 -22.14 -29.56 -19.66
C GLU A 142 -21.44 -28.22 -19.90
N ARG A 143 -21.95 -27.11 -19.37
CA ARG A 143 -21.25 -25.80 -19.44
C ARG A 143 -21.19 -25.20 -18.03
N PRO A 144 -20.20 -25.57 -17.22
CA PRO A 144 -20.10 -25.08 -15.85
C PRO A 144 -20.11 -23.55 -15.83
N THR A 145 -20.97 -22.97 -15.00
CA THR A 145 -21.00 -21.53 -14.72
C THR A 145 -20.28 -21.27 -13.41
N ALA A 146 -19.00 -21.62 -13.39
CA ALA A 146 -18.16 -21.64 -12.20
C ALA A 146 -16.84 -20.90 -12.45
N CYS A 147 -16.37 -20.21 -11.41
CA CYS A 147 -15.02 -19.69 -11.34
C CYS A 147 -14.33 -20.17 -10.05
N ILE A 148 -13.01 -20.23 -10.10
CA ILE A 148 -12.19 -20.80 -9.02
C ILE A 148 -11.10 -19.81 -8.66
N VAL A 149 -10.95 -19.51 -7.36
CA VAL A 149 -9.86 -18.68 -6.82
C VAL A 149 -8.97 -19.58 -5.98
N VAL A 150 -7.72 -19.77 -6.42
CA VAL A 150 -6.72 -20.58 -5.74
C VAL A 150 -5.82 -19.68 -4.91
N LEU A 151 -5.86 -19.85 -3.59
CA LEU A 151 -5.02 -19.19 -2.60
C LEU A 151 -3.79 -20.06 -2.31
N HIS A 152 -2.58 -19.49 -2.39
CA HIS A 152 -1.35 -20.24 -2.14
C HIS A 152 -0.27 -19.41 -1.41
N ALA A 153 0.55 -20.09 -0.60
CA ALA A 153 1.66 -19.52 0.17
C ALA A 153 3.04 -19.74 -0.48
N GLY A 154 3.07 -20.29 -1.70
CA GLY A 154 4.30 -20.56 -2.45
C GLY A 154 5.04 -19.32 -2.97
N GLU A 155 6.04 -19.53 -3.81
CA GLU A 155 6.76 -18.44 -4.50
C GLU A 155 5.87 -17.69 -5.50
N ALA A 156 6.24 -16.45 -5.83
CA ALA A 156 5.54 -15.67 -6.82
C ALA A 156 5.78 -16.22 -8.23
N VAL A 157 4.71 -16.44 -8.99
CA VAL A 157 4.74 -16.93 -10.38
C VAL A 157 4.12 -15.90 -11.33
N SER A 158 4.43 -15.97 -12.63
CA SER A 158 4.07 -14.93 -13.62
C SER A 158 2.57 -14.63 -13.76
N HIS A 159 1.69 -15.53 -13.27
CA HIS A 159 0.23 -15.40 -13.35
C HIS A 159 -0.45 -15.33 -11.97
N SER A 160 0.31 -15.36 -10.88
CA SER A 160 -0.24 -15.17 -9.54
C SER A 160 -0.42 -13.69 -9.26
N ARG A 161 -1.56 -13.32 -8.67
CA ARG A 161 -1.79 -11.99 -8.11
C ARG A 161 -1.17 -11.93 -6.72
N ASP A 162 -0.24 -11.02 -6.49
CA ASP A 162 0.55 -10.94 -5.25
C ASP A 162 -0.17 -10.15 -4.15
N PHE A 163 -0.62 -10.86 -3.12
CA PHE A 163 -1.25 -10.31 -1.92
C PHE A 163 -0.31 -10.37 -0.70
N SER A 164 1.00 -10.37 -0.93
CA SER A 164 1.99 -10.29 0.16
C SER A 164 2.14 -8.91 0.79
N VAL A 165 1.80 -7.85 0.04
CA VAL A 165 1.94 -6.47 0.48
C VAL A 165 0.63 -5.72 0.27
N GLY A 166 0.20 -4.97 1.27
CA GLY A 166 -0.93 -4.05 1.19
C GLY A 166 -0.71 -2.75 1.95
N CYS A 167 -1.76 -1.94 1.97
CA CYS A 167 -1.81 -0.68 2.70
C CYS A 167 -3.24 -0.39 3.18
N LEU A 168 -3.41 0.59 4.06
CA LEU A 168 -4.74 1.17 4.30
C LEU A 168 -5.21 1.85 3.00
N ALA A 169 -6.47 1.64 2.65
CA ALA A 169 -7.09 2.20 1.45
C ALA A 169 -7.48 3.66 1.65
N ASP A 170 -7.82 4.02 2.90
CA ASP A 170 -8.27 5.34 3.30
C ASP A 170 -7.11 6.10 3.96
N GLY A 171 -7.09 7.42 3.77
CA GLY A 171 -6.05 8.28 4.33
C GLY A 171 -6.29 8.61 5.80
N VAL A 172 -5.22 8.80 6.56
CA VAL A 172 -5.28 9.11 8.00
C VAL A 172 -5.99 10.45 8.24
N LEU A 173 -5.67 11.47 7.44
CA LEU A 173 -6.23 12.81 7.57
C LEU A 173 -7.65 12.95 6.97
N GLN A 174 -8.31 11.84 6.60
CA GLN A 174 -9.74 11.84 6.31
C GLN A 174 -10.59 11.86 7.59
N GLU A 175 -10.02 11.41 8.71
CA GLU A 175 -10.65 11.36 10.03
C GLU A 175 -10.49 12.68 10.81
N ALA A 176 -10.39 13.81 10.09
CA ALA A 176 -9.82 15.06 10.58
C ALA A 176 -10.69 15.76 11.64
N VAL A 177 -10.48 15.37 12.90
CA VAL A 177 -10.75 16.20 14.08
C VAL A 177 -9.51 16.15 14.96
N ARG A 178 -8.91 17.33 15.21
CA ARG A 178 -7.68 17.48 15.98
C ARG A 178 -7.82 16.85 17.37
N GLY A 179 -6.83 16.05 17.76
CA GLY A 179 -6.78 15.40 19.07
C GLY A 179 -7.87 14.34 19.30
N SER A 180 -8.61 13.93 18.27
CA SER A 180 -9.61 12.87 18.43
C SER A 180 -8.93 11.51 18.62
N GLU A 181 -9.55 10.67 19.45
CA GLU A 181 -9.15 9.28 19.67
C GLU A 181 -9.13 8.49 18.35
N ARG A 182 -10.11 8.74 17.49
CA ARG A 182 -10.23 8.11 16.18
C ARG A 182 -9.05 8.47 15.26
N LEU A 183 -8.66 9.74 15.19
CA LEU A 183 -7.50 10.18 14.40
C LEU A 183 -6.18 9.60 14.93
N TRP A 184 -6.01 9.54 16.26
CA TRP A 184 -4.85 8.89 16.87
C TRP A 184 -4.77 7.41 16.48
N ARG A 185 -5.88 6.67 16.60
CA ARG A 185 -5.91 5.26 16.21
C ARG A 185 -5.64 5.06 14.72
N ALA A 186 -6.17 5.94 13.85
CA ALA A 186 -5.86 5.93 12.42
C ALA A 186 -4.37 6.18 12.14
N TYR A 187 -3.76 7.13 12.87
CA TYR A 187 -2.32 7.39 12.83
C TYR A 187 -1.52 6.14 13.21
N VAL A 188 -1.83 5.53 14.37
CA VAL A 188 -1.13 4.32 14.84
C VAL A 188 -1.34 3.17 13.85
N ALA A 189 -2.55 2.92 13.36
CA ALA A 189 -2.82 1.89 12.37
C ALA A 189 -1.97 2.08 11.09
N SER A 190 -1.89 3.31 10.57
CA SER A 190 -1.03 3.65 9.43
C SER A 190 0.45 3.41 9.73
N ARG A 191 0.91 3.71 10.95
CA ARG A 191 2.27 3.37 11.40
C ARG A 191 2.49 1.86 11.38
N LEU A 192 1.59 1.06 11.95
CA LEU A 192 1.74 -0.40 11.98
C LEU A 192 1.84 -1.00 10.59
N VAL A 193 0.96 -0.57 9.68
CA VAL A 193 0.97 -1.01 8.27
C VAL A 193 2.32 -0.72 7.62
N TRP A 194 2.88 0.48 7.85
CA TRP A 194 4.17 0.85 7.29
C TRP A 194 5.31 0.06 7.92
N GLU A 195 5.37 -0.02 9.25
CA GLU A 195 6.40 -0.78 9.98
C GLU A 195 6.41 -2.26 9.59
N ALA A 196 5.24 -2.83 9.38
CA ALA A 196 5.04 -4.19 8.89
C ALA A 196 5.46 -4.41 7.43
N ALA A 197 5.94 -3.38 6.73
CA ALA A 197 6.24 -3.44 5.30
C ALA A 197 5.02 -3.90 4.47
N GLY A 198 3.82 -3.51 4.90
CA GLY A 198 2.56 -3.89 4.29
C GLY A 198 2.24 -5.38 4.37
N ASP A 199 2.92 -6.17 5.21
CA ASP A 199 2.52 -7.54 5.52
C ASP A 199 1.41 -7.52 6.60
N LEU A 200 0.28 -8.15 6.32
CA LEU A 200 -0.88 -8.09 7.22
C LEU A 200 -0.67 -8.92 8.50
N GLY A 201 -0.01 -10.09 8.41
CA GLY A 201 0.28 -10.90 9.59
C GLY A 201 1.24 -10.18 10.54
N ILE A 202 2.28 -9.54 9.98
CA ILE A 202 3.19 -8.70 10.76
C ILE A 202 2.46 -7.50 11.38
N ALA A 203 1.54 -6.86 10.64
CA ALA A 203 0.75 -5.74 11.18
C ALA A 203 -0.15 -6.18 12.35
N GLN A 204 -0.69 -7.40 12.31
CA GLN A 204 -1.45 -8.01 13.41
C GLN A 204 -0.55 -8.34 14.61
N GLU A 205 0.64 -8.90 14.40
CA GLU A 205 1.63 -9.13 15.48
C GLU A 205 2.00 -7.80 16.17
N LEU A 206 2.21 -6.74 15.38
CA LEU A 206 2.46 -5.40 15.89
C LEU A 206 1.27 -4.80 16.66
N ASP A 207 0.03 -5.10 16.25
CA ASP A 207 -1.17 -4.62 16.92
C ASP A 207 -1.23 -5.10 18.37
N GLU A 208 -0.88 -6.37 18.61
CA GLU A 208 -0.79 -6.95 19.95
C GLU A 208 0.24 -6.24 20.83
N VAL A 209 1.37 -5.83 20.24
CA VAL A 209 2.43 -5.08 20.93
C VAL A 209 1.96 -3.69 21.33
N VAL A 210 1.33 -2.97 20.40
CA VAL A 210 0.92 -1.58 20.64
C VAL A 210 -0.41 -1.45 21.35
N GLY A 211 -1.17 -2.54 21.55
CA GLY A 211 -2.42 -2.53 22.30
C GLY A 211 -2.29 -2.03 23.75
N ARG A 212 -1.07 -1.95 24.29
CA ARG A 212 -0.76 -1.40 25.61
C ARG A 212 -0.36 0.08 25.60
N VAL A 213 -0.19 0.68 24.42
CA VAL A 213 0.22 2.09 24.28
C VAL A 213 -0.99 2.98 24.55
N GLY A 214 -0.82 3.93 25.47
CA GLY A 214 -1.85 4.92 25.80
C GLY A 214 -2.18 5.85 24.62
N LEU A 215 -3.37 6.46 24.65
CA LEU A 215 -3.74 7.45 23.65
C LEU A 215 -2.74 8.62 23.64
N PHE A 216 -2.35 9.05 22.44
CA PHE A 216 -1.44 10.17 22.19
C PHE A 216 -0.02 10.00 22.77
N ALA A 217 0.35 8.80 23.19
CA ALA A 217 1.66 8.50 23.78
C ALA A 217 2.69 8.10 22.70
N ASP A 218 3.05 9.05 21.84
CA ASP A 218 3.94 8.83 20.67
C ASP A 218 5.31 8.26 21.07
N ASP A 219 5.90 8.75 22.16
CA ASP A 219 7.19 8.24 22.65
C ASP A 219 7.10 6.77 23.10
N HIS A 220 5.97 6.37 23.71
CA HIS A 220 5.73 4.98 24.09
C HIS A 220 5.48 4.09 22.87
N LEU A 221 4.84 4.62 21.83
CA LEU A 221 4.71 3.93 20.55
C LEU A 221 6.09 3.67 19.92
N GLU A 222 6.96 4.68 19.87
CA GLU A 222 8.32 4.53 19.33
C GLU A 222 9.13 3.50 20.10
N ALA A 223 9.06 3.53 21.44
CA ALA A 223 9.74 2.54 22.28
C ALA A 223 9.25 1.11 21.98
N ALA A 224 7.93 0.90 21.94
CA ALA A 224 7.34 -0.40 21.65
C ALA A 224 7.74 -0.94 20.27
N LEU A 225 7.76 -0.08 19.24
CA LEU A 225 8.21 -0.44 17.90
C LEU A 225 9.70 -0.78 17.86
N ASN A 226 10.54 -0.07 18.61
CA ASN A 226 11.99 -0.36 18.68
C ASN A 226 12.26 -1.72 19.35
N ASP A 227 11.59 -2.00 20.47
CA ASP A 227 11.73 -3.26 21.19
C ASP A 227 11.30 -4.44 20.33
N TRP A 228 10.13 -4.34 19.67
CA TRP A 228 9.64 -5.38 18.78
C TRP A 228 10.54 -5.58 17.57
N ALA A 229 11.01 -4.50 16.92
CA ALA A 229 11.90 -4.58 15.78
C ALA A 229 13.23 -5.27 16.14
N SER A 230 13.77 -4.96 17.32
CA SER A 230 14.99 -5.58 17.85
C SER A 230 14.78 -7.07 18.14
N ALA A 231 13.64 -7.44 18.74
CA ALA A 231 13.30 -8.83 18.96
C ALA A 231 13.08 -9.60 17.65
N ARG A 232 12.49 -8.96 16.64
CA ARG A 232 12.22 -9.56 15.33
C ARG A 232 13.50 -9.80 14.54
N VAL A 233 14.42 -8.84 14.48
CA VAL A 233 15.68 -9.02 13.73
C VAL A 233 16.51 -10.16 14.30
N ALA A 234 16.44 -10.40 15.61
CA ALA A 234 17.11 -11.53 16.27
C ALA A 234 16.57 -12.91 15.85
N ARG A 235 15.36 -12.98 15.27
CA ARG A 235 14.76 -14.20 14.72
C ARG A 235 15.10 -14.42 13.24
N VAL A 236 15.76 -13.47 12.60
CA VAL A 236 16.13 -13.58 11.17
C VAL A 236 17.39 -14.44 11.05
N GLU A 237 17.34 -15.44 10.18
CA GLU A 237 18.50 -16.28 9.87
C GLU A 237 19.71 -15.46 9.39
N ALA A 238 20.89 -15.74 9.93
CA ALA A 238 22.12 -15.00 9.62
C ALA A 238 22.46 -15.02 8.11
N ASP A 239 22.09 -16.10 7.41
CA ASP A 239 22.28 -16.27 5.97
C ASP A 239 21.38 -15.35 5.13
N ALA A 240 20.31 -14.77 5.70
CA ALA A 240 19.48 -13.75 5.07
C ALA A 240 20.00 -12.33 5.35
N LEU A 241 20.63 -12.09 6.51
CA LEU A 241 21.16 -10.77 6.90
C LEU A 241 22.46 -10.40 6.17
N ARG A 242 23.35 -11.38 5.90
CA ARG A 242 24.61 -11.10 5.20
C ARG A 242 24.38 -10.54 3.78
N PRO A 243 23.54 -11.13 2.92
CA PRO A 243 23.24 -10.55 1.61
C PRO A 243 22.53 -9.19 1.68
N MET A 244 21.79 -8.93 2.76
CA MET A 244 21.16 -7.63 2.99
C MET A 244 22.18 -6.53 3.27
N ALA A 245 23.24 -6.82 4.04
CA ALA A 245 24.33 -5.86 4.28
C ALA A 245 25.02 -5.44 2.97
N THR A 246 25.38 -6.41 2.12
CA THR A 246 25.92 -6.17 0.77
C THR A 246 24.97 -5.31 -0.08
N HIS A 247 23.66 -5.60 -0.04
CA HIS A 247 22.65 -4.83 -0.77
C HIS A 247 22.56 -3.37 -0.30
N LEU A 248 22.56 -3.14 1.02
CA LEU A 248 22.47 -1.80 1.62
C LEU A 248 23.68 -0.92 1.28
N LEU A 249 24.86 -1.52 1.18
CA LEU A 249 26.10 -0.82 0.86
C LEU A 249 26.30 -0.60 -0.65
N GLY A 250 25.42 -1.14 -1.48
CA GLY A 250 25.50 -0.99 -2.93
C GLY A 250 26.71 -1.69 -3.54
N GLU A 251 27.21 -2.74 -2.89
CA GLU A 251 28.34 -3.52 -3.40
C GLU A 251 27.97 -4.16 -4.75
N PRO A 252 28.87 -4.07 -5.77
CA PRO A 252 28.55 -4.51 -7.12
C PRO A 252 28.28 -6.02 -7.16
N THR A 253 27.05 -6.38 -7.55
CA THR A 253 26.73 -7.77 -7.87
C THR A 253 27.38 -8.16 -9.20
N ALA A 254 27.91 -9.38 -9.30
CA ALA A 254 28.64 -9.87 -10.48
C ALA A 254 27.82 -9.83 -11.80
N SER A 255 26.49 -9.77 -11.75
CA SER A 255 25.64 -9.61 -12.93
C SER A 255 24.24 -9.05 -12.60
N PRO A 256 23.52 -8.44 -13.58
CA PRO A 256 22.14 -7.97 -13.40
C PRO A 256 21.16 -9.08 -13.00
N GLY A 257 21.34 -10.30 -13.52
CA GLY A 257 20.53 -11.47 -13.14
C GLY A 257 20.76 -11.88 -11.67
N SER A 258 22.00 -11.75 -11.18
CA SER A 258 22.33 -11.97 -9.77
C SER A 258 21.69 -10.91 -8.87
N ALA A 259 21.65 -9.64 -9.28
CA ALA A 259 20.96 -8.57 -8.54
C ALA A 259 19.44 -8.81 -8.45
N ALA A 260 18.80 -9.18 -9.55
CA ALA A 260 17.37 -9.48 -9.57
C ALA A 260 17.03 -10.70 -8.71
N GLY A 261 17.86 -11.75 -8.76
CA GLY A 261 17.74 -12.92 -7.89
C GLY A 261 17.93 -12.60 -6.40
N LEU A 262 18.90 -11.73 -6.08
CA LEU A 262 19.12 -11.26 -4.70
C LEU A 262 17.92 -10.45 -4.18
N ASP A 263 17.39 -9.51 -4.97
CA ASP A 263 16.20 -8.72 -4.62
C ASP A 263 14.98 -9.61 -4.37
N ALA A 264 14.76 -10.62 -5.22
CA ALA A 264 13.67 -11.57 -5.04
C ALA A 264 13.82 -12.38 -3.74
N ARG A 265 15.03 -12.88 -3.44
CA ARG A 265 15.34 -13.62 -2.20
C ARG A 265 15.15 -12.78 -0.95
N LEU A 266 15.65 -11.54 -0.95
CA LEU A 266 15.51 -10.63 0.20
C LEU A 266 14.05 -10.20 0.42
N ARG A 267 13.25 -10.06 -0.66
CA ARG A 267 11.81 -9.84 -0.55
C ARG A 267 11.07 -11.07 -0.03
N HIS A 268 11.45 -12.27 -0.48
CA HIS A 268 10.88 -13.50 0.06
C HIS A 268 11.16 -13.65 1.56
N ALA A 269 12.33 -13.22 2.02
CA ALA A 269 12.70 -13.18 3.44
C ALA A 269 12.08 -12.00 4.23
N GLY A 270 11.30 -11.13 3.58
CA GLY A 270 10.68 -9.96 4.23
C GLY A 270 11.65 -8.84 4.65
N LEU A 271 12.90 -8.87 4.16
CA LEU A 271 13.94 -7.88 4.48
C LEU A 271 13.89 -6.68 3.52
N LEU A 272 13.46 -6.93 2.29
CA LEU A 272 13.08 -5.91 1.32
C LEU A 272 11.58 -5.96 1.06
N TRP A 273 11.02 -4.83 0.69
CA TRP A 273 9.64 -4.75 0.24
C TRP A 273 9.46 -3.68 -0.83
N ARG A 274 8.31 -3.72 -1.50
CA ARG A 274 7.91 -2.71 -2.49
C ARG A 274 6.59 -2.10 -2.02
N PRO A 275 6.61 -0.87 -1.49
CA PRO A 275 5.38 -0.19 -1.09
C PRO A 275 4.35 -0.16 -2.22
N VAL A 276 3.07 -0.16 -1.87
CA VAL A 276 1.98 -0.03 -2.84
C VAL A 276 2.15 1.28 -3.62
N GLY A 277 2.02 1.21 -4.96
CA GLY A 277 2.24 2.36 -5.85
C GLY A 277 3.70 2.58 -6.24
N GLU A 278 4.65 1.87 -5.61
CA GLU A 278 6.07 2.01 -5.91
C GLU A 278 6.64 0.86 -6.75
N ARG A 279 7.69 1.18 -7.52
CA ARG A 279 8.40 0.22 -8.39
C ARG A 279 9.66 -0.35 -7.77
N ARG A 280 10.35 0.43 -6.93
CA ARG A 280 11.66 0.07 -6.37
C ARG A 280 11.49 -0.64 -5.03
N SER A 281 12.30 -1.67 -4.81
CA SER A 281 12.42 -2.27 -3.50
C SER A 281 13.19 -1.36 -2.56
N ARG A 282 12.88 -1.44 -1.27
CA ARG A 282 13.58 -0.74 -0.19
C ARG A 282 13.63 -1.64 1.05
N PRO A 283 14.50 -1.35 2.04
CA PRO A 283 14.49 -2.05 3.32
C PRO A 283 13.11 -2.03 3.96
N ALA A 284 12.71 -3.14 4.56
CA ALA A 284 11.52 -3.18 5.41
C ALA A 284 11.70 -2.20 6.58
N PRO A 285 10.68 -1.40 6.98
CA PRO A 285 10.91 -0.33 7.95
C PRO A 285 11.24 -0.87 9.35
N TRP A 286 10.65 -2.00 9.76
CA TRP A 286 11.04 -2.71 10.98
C TRP A 286 12.53 -3.09 11.00
N LEU A 287 13.07 -3.54 9.86
CA LEU A 287 14.48 -3.90 9.76
C LEU A 287 15.35 -2.64 9.83
N ALA A 288 14.96 -1.59 9.11
CA ALA A 288 15.67 -0.32 9.14
C ALA A 288 15.72 0.28 10.56
N ARG A 289 14.61 0.19 11.28
CA ARG A 289 14.48 0.57 12.69
C ARG A 289 15.42 -0.24 13.56
N ALA A 290 15.40 -1.57 13.47
CA ALA A 290 16.27 -2.44 14.26
C ALA A 290 17.76 -2.13 14.05
N LEU A 291 18.18 -1.98 12.78
CA LEU A 291 19.58 -1.68 12.44
C LEU A 291 20.02 -0.30 12.93
N LEU A 292 19.19 0.74 12.79
CA LEU A 292 19.49 2.08 13.27
C LEU A 292 19.43 2.19 14.80
N HIS A 293 18.60 1.38 15.45
CA HIS A 293 18.53 1.32 16.91
C HIS A 293 19.80 0.66 17.49
N ALA A 294 20.26 -0.43 16.87
CA ALA A 294 21.50 -1.10 17.26
C ALA A 294 22.76 -0.26 16.95
N GLU A 295 22.80 0.40 15.79
CA GLU A 295 23.92 1.21 15.34
C GLU A 295 23.45 2.55 14.73
N PRO A 296 23.34 3.63 15.52
CA PRO A 296 22.92 4.94 15.00
C PRO A 296 23.85 5.51 13.93
N SER A 297 25.12 5.09 13.90
CA SER A 297 26.14 5.50 12.91
C SER A 297 26.23 4.59 11.69
N HIS A 298 25.29 3.65 11.50
CA HIS A 298 25.33 2.66 10.44
C HIS A 298 25.68 3.25 9.06
N ALA A 299 26.57 2.61 8.31
CA ALA A 299 27.09 3.15 7.03
C ALA A 299 25.98 3.46 6.00
N ALA A 300 24.91 2.66 5.97
CA ALA A 300 23.73 2.88 5.12
C ALA A 300 22.65 3.80 5.73
N ARG A 301 22.97 4.62 6.75
CA ARG A 301 22.01 5.42 7.54
C ARG A 301 21.02 6.22 6.70
N HIS A 302 21.45 6.83 5.60
CA HIS A 302 20.54 7.61 4.74
C HIS A 302 19.43 6.76 4.12
N VAL A 303 19.76 5.56 3.64
CA VAL A 303 18.79 4.63 3.05
C VAL A 303 17.86 4.07 4.12
N LEU A 304 18.39 3.70 5.28
CA LEU A 304 17.61 3.17 6.40
C LEU A 304 16.65 4.22 6.96
N ARG A 305 17.10 5.48 7.15
CA ARG A 305 16.24 6.57 7.61
C ARG A 305 15.09 6.84 6.64
N ALA A 306 15.37 6.85 5.34
CA ALA A 306 14.33 7.03 4.33
C ALA A 306 13.29 5.90 4.36
N ALA A 307 13.69 4.66 4.66
CA ALA A 307 12.77 3.54 4.77
C ALA A 307 11.78 3.68 5.96
N MET A 308 12.19 4.32 7.06
CA MET A 308 11.35 4.55 8.24
C MET A 308 10.29 5.63 8.04
N VAL A 309 10.39 6.47 7.00
CA VAL A 309 9.41 7.53 6.74
C VAL A 309 8.14 6.91 6.14
N ASN A 310 7.02 6.99 6.86
CA ASN A 310 5.72 6.56 6.37
C ASN A 310 5.30 7.43 5.17
N GLY A 311 5.55 6.92 3.96
CA GLY A 311 5.36 7.64 2.70
C GLY A 311 3.92 8.13 2.48
N PRO A 312 2.90 7.25 2.60
CA PRO A 312 1.50 7.66 2.50
C PRO A 312 1.13 8.81 3.44
N LEU A 313 1.47 8.71 4.73
CA LEU A 313 1.16 9.76 5.69
C LEU A 313 1.95 11.05 5.41
N ALA A 314 3.23 10.94 5.05
CA ALA A 314 4.05 12.09 4.66
C ALA A 314 3.45 12.84 3.46
N ASN A 315 2.97 12.10 2.46
CA ASN A 315 2.33 12.67 1.27
C ASN A 315 0.99 13.34 1.61
N GLU A 316 0.19 12.76 2.53
CA GLU A 316 -1.03 13.39 3.01
C GLU A 316 -0.73 14.74 3.68
N VAL A 317 0.20 14.77 4.63
CA VAL A 317 0.58 16.01 5.34
C VAL A 317 1.19 17.03 4.38
N LEU A 318 2.08 16.59 3.47
CA LEU A 318 2.72 17.48 2.51
C LEU A 318 1.71 18.08 1.53
N ARG A 319 0.70 17.30 1.11
CA ARG A 319 -0.41 17.81 0.29
C ARG A 319 -1.17 18.91 1.01
N ARG A 320 -1.54 18.71 2.28
CA ARG A 320 -2.19 19.76 3.09
C ARG A 320 -1.31 21.01 3.18
N CYS A 321 0.00 20.84 3.38
CA CYS A 321 0.93 21.97 3.40
C CYS A 321 0.94 22.74 2.09
N PHE A 322 0.94 22.06 0.93
CA PHE A 322 0.87 22.73 -0.38
C PHE A 322 -0.46 23.44 -0.62
N ASP A 323 -1.58 22.85 -0.18
CA ASP A 323 -2.90 23.47 -0.29
C ASP A 323 -2.97 24.77 0.56
N LEU A 324 -2.44 24.73 1.79
CA LEU A 324 -2.30 25.90 2.66
C LEU A 324 -1.34 26.94 2.09
N GLU A 325 -0.16 26.53 1.61
CA GLU A 325 0.84 27.43 1.05
C GLU A 325 0.30 28.15 -0.19
N SER A 326 -0.46 27.45 -1.04
CA SER A 326 -1.09 28.05 -2.21
C SER A 326 -2.12 29.12 -1.84
N THR A 327 -2.98 28.82 -0.87
CA THR A 327 -3.99 29.78 -0.36
C THR A 327 -3.33 30.98 0.31
N LEU A 328 -2.32 30.73 1.14
CA LEU A 328 -1.54 31.76 1.82
C LEU A 328 -0.86 32.67 0.82
N VAL A 329 -0.08 32.14 -0.13
CA VAL A 329 0.61 32.95 -1.16
C VAL A 329 -0.39 33.78 -1.96
N ALA A 330 -1.56 33.24 -2.31
CA ALA A 330 -2.59 34.01 -3.00
C ALA A 330 -3.19 35.13 -2.13
N SER A 331 -3.38 34.91 -0.83
CA SER A 331 -3.84 35.95 0.11
C SER A 331 -2.77 37.03 0.31
N LEU A 332 -1.50 36.63 0.42
CA LEU A 332 -0.36 37.53 0.53
C LEU A 332 -0.17 38.36 -0.73
N TRP A 333 -0.25 37.77 -1.92
CA TRP A 333 -0.21 38.51 -3.18
C TRP A 333 -1.34 39.55 -3.26
N ARG A 334 -2.57 39.20 -2.85
CA ARG A 334 -3.71 40.15 -2.82
C ARG A 334 -3.46 41.36 -1.91
N LYS A 335 -2.79 41.17 -0.77
CA LYS A 335 -2.55 42.22 0.23
C LYS A 335 -1.23 42.98 0.00
N HIS A 336 -0.24 42.29 -0.55
CA HIS A 336 1.15 42.71 -0.59
C HIS A 336 1.79 42.59 -1.97
N GLY A 337 1.04 42.37 -3.06
CA GLY A 337 1.58 42.19 -4.41
C GLY A 337 2.51 43.32 -4.87
N GLN A 338 2.27 44.54 -4.36
CA GLN A 338 3.13 45.71 -4.54
C GLN A 338 4.56 45.56 -3.95
N LEU A 339 4.80 44.55 -3.12
CA LEU A 339 6.11 44.23 -2.55
C LEU A 339 7.00 43.44 -3.52
N GLU A 340 6.61 43.25 -4.78
CA GLU A 340 7.43 42.56 -5.80
C GLU A 340 8.88 43.10 -5.86
N GLY A 341 9.07 44.42 -5.71
CA GLY A 341 10.39 45.05 -5.69
C GLY A 341 11.27 44.73 -4.47
N ARG A 342 10.73 44.02 -3.47
CA ARG A 342 11.46 43.51 -2.30
C ARG A 342 11.85 42.05 -2.43
N LEU A 343 11.36 41.34 -3.45
CA LEU A 343 11.80 39.99 -3.78
C LEU A 343 13.21 40.04 -4.34
N THR A 344 14.05 39.08 -3.95
CA THR A 344 15.49 39.10 -4.25
C THR A 344 15.88 38.08 -5.31
N ASP A 345 15.29 36.89 -5.27
CA ASP A 345 15.65 35.74 -6.12
C ASP A 345 14.64 35.57 -7.25
N ALA A 346 13.36 35.77 -6.96
CA ALA A 346 12.26 35.49 -7.87
C ALA A 346 12.29 36.26 -9.20
N PRO A 347 12.67 37.56 -9.27
CA PRO A 347 12.78 38.28 -10.54
C PRO A 347 13.81 37.67 -11.50
N GLY A 348 14.93 37.17 -10.97
CA GLY A 348 15.96 36.49 -11.76
C GLY A 348 15.48 35.15 -12.30
N LEU A 349 14.70 34.40 -11.52
CA LEU A 349 14.06 33.15 -11.97
C LEU A 349 13.03 33.41 -13.08
N LEU A 350 12.18 34.43 -12.95
CA LEU A 350 11.25 34.84 -14.00
C LEU A 350 11.98 35.18 -15.30
N GLN A 351 13.09 35.93 -15.23
CA GLN A 351 13.87 36.28 -16.41
C GLN A 351 14.45 35.03 -17.08
N ARG A 352 15.03 34.12 -16.30
CA ARG A 352 15.56 32.85 -16.80
C ARG A 352 14.46 31.97 -17.40
N PHE A 353 13.26 31.98 -16.83
CA PHE A 353 12.08 31.31 -17.36
C PHE A 353 11.68 31.87 -18.74
N LYS A 354 11.55 33.20 -18.85
CA LYS A 354 11.21 33.88 -20.12
C LYS A 354 12.25 33.62 -21.21
N GLN A 355 13.51 33.41 -20.83
CA GLN A 355 14.60 33.06 -21.74
C GLN A 355 14.67 31.56 -22.08
N GLY A 356 13.83 30.71 -21.49
CA GLY A 356 13.87 29.25 -21.70
C GLY A 356 15.08 28.55 -21.06
N SER A 357 15.77 29.21 -20.14
CA SER A 357 16.97 28.69 -19.47
C SER A 357 16.69 27.97 -18.15
N LEU A 358 15.43 27.97 -17.70
CA LEU A 358 14.95 27.15 -16.61
C LEU A 358 14.35 25.84 -17.13
N ARG A 359 14.60 24.73 -16.42
CA ARG A 359 14.04 23.43 -16.79
C ARG A 359 12.52 23.45 -16.68
N GLU A 360 12.01 24.24 -15.75
CA GLU A 360 10.61 24.46 -15.44
C GLU A 360 9.80 24.93 -16.65
N CYS A 361 10.43 25.65 -17.60
CA CYS A 361 9.81 26.05 -18.86
C CYS A 361 9.21 24.87 -19.64
N THR A 362 9.84 23.70 -19.53
CA THR A 362 9.41 22.49 -20.25
C THR A 362 8.11 21.88 -19.71
N TYR A 363 7.65 22.31 -18.53
CA TYR A 363 6.38 21.87 -17.95
C TYR A 363 5.16 22.67 -18.43
N TYR A 364 5.37 23.77 -19.16
CA TYR A 364 4.30 24.63 -19.68
C TYR A 364 4.09 24.38 -21.20
N PRO A 365 3.00 23.71 -21.61
CA PRO A 365 2.70 23.51 -23.02
C PRO A 365 2.37 24.83 -23.73
N ALA A 366 2.52 24.87 -25.06
CA ALA A 366 2.45 26.06 -25.90
C ALA A 366 1.12 26.85 -25.86
N GLY A 367 0.06 26.31 -25.25
CA GLY A 367 -1.23 26.98 -25.07
C GLY A 367 -1.66 27.08 -23.61
N CYS A 368 -0.75 26.92 -22.65
CA CYS A 368 -1.10 27.03 -21.23
C CYS A 368 -1.57 28.47 -20.92
N PRO A 369 -2.80 28.69 -20.43
CA PRO A 369 -3.29 30.03 -20.09
C PRO A 369 -2.66 30.58 -18.79
N ALA A 370 -2.02 29.72 -18.00
CA ALA A 370 -1.47 30.04 -16.69
C ALA A 370 0.08 30.09 -16.68
N ILE A 371 0.68 30.64 -17.75
CA ILE A 371 2.13 30.82 -17.83
C ILE A 371 2.57 31.85 -16.77
N PRO A 372 3.64 31.57 -15.98
CA PRO A 372 4.21 32.53 -15.03
C PRO A 372 4.56 33.85 -15.70
N HIS A 373 4.01 34.96 -15.19
CA HIS A 373 4.13 36.27 -15.81
C HIS A 373 4.82 37.32 -14.92
N ASP A 374 4.72 37.16 -13.60
CA ASP A 374 5.33 38.02 -12.57
C ASP A 374 6.34 37.25 -11.69
N ALA A 375 7.09 37.98 -10.85
CA ALA A 375 8.10 37.36 -9.99
C ALA A 375 7.45 36.55 -8.85
N TRP A 376 6.22 36.86 -8.44
CA TRP A 376 5.51 36.13 -7.39
C TRP A 376 5.27 34.66 -7.75
N CYS A 377 5.12 34.34 -9.03
CA CYS A 377 5.02 32.95 -9.51
C CYS A 377 6.27 32.10 -9.20
N PHE A 378 7.42 32.72 -8.92
CA PHE A 378 8.68 32.05 -8.58
C PHE A 378 9.11 32.26 -7.13
N ALA A 379 8.41 33.12 -6.38
CA ALA A 379 8.77 33.45 -5.02
C ALA A 379 8.49 32.27 -4.10
N SER A 380 9.51 31.80 -3.40
CA SER A 380 9.30 30.82 -2.32
C SER A 380 8.58 31.48 -1.15
N LEU A 381 7.77 30.73 -0.38
CA LEU A 381 7.14 31.28 0.82
C LEU A 381 8.15 31.95 1.77
N GLY A 382 9.34 31.37 1.93
CA GLY A 382 10.40 31.97 2.74
C GLY A 382 10.94 33.30 2.20
N GLU A 383 10.93 33.51 0.88
CA GLU A 383 11.28 34.79 0.28
C GLU A 383 10.18 35.82 0.51
N VAL A 384 8.91 35.42 0.35
CA VAL A 384 7.74 36.27 0.63
C VAL A 384 7.76 36.75 2.09
N LEU A 385 8.02 35.85 3.04
CA LEU A 385 8.09 36.21 4.47
C LEU A 385 9.27 37.13 4.80
N ARG A 386 10.39 37.05 4.07
CA ARG A 386 11.48 38.03 4.21
C ARG A 386 11.09 39.41 3.66
N ALA A 387 10.31 39.46 2.59
CA ALA A 387 9.84 40.70 1.98
C ALA A 387 8.76 41.42 2.83
N ALA A 388 8.03 40.67 3.67
CA ALA A 388 7.01 41.14 4.60
C ALA A 388 7.30 40.70 6.05
N PRO A 389 8.31 41.30 6.73
CA PRO A 389 8.74 40.91 8.08
C PRO A 389 7.64 40.98 9.14
N GLU A 390 6.61 41.80 8.95
CA GLU A 390 5.44 41.90 9.80
C GLU A 390 4.63 40.59 9.90
N LEU A 391 4.82 39.68 8.94
CA LEU A 391 4.24 38.33 8.90
C LEU A 391 5.23 37.26 9.41
N GLY A 392 6.51 37.61 9.51
CA GLY A 392 7.62 36.70 9.75
C GLY A 392 8.01 36.58 11.23
N GLY A 393 7.18 35.92 12.03
CA GLY A 393 7.52 35.51 13.39
C GLY A 393 7.93 34.04 13.43
N ARG A 394 8.89 33.64 14.29
CA ARG A 394 9.30 32.22 14.41
C ARG A 394 8.12 31.30 14.77
N GLU A 395 7.19 31.82 15.55
CA GLU A 395 5.95 31.14 15.97
C GLU A 395 4.75 31.48 15.07
N SER A 396 4.94 32.26 13.99
CA SER A 396 3.83 32.61 13.10
C SER A 396 3.37 31.38 12.30
N PRO A 397 2.06 31.27 12.01
CA PRO A 397 1.52 30.16 11.22
C PRO A 397 2.24 29.99 9.87
N GLU A 398 2.60 31.09 9.21
CA GLU A 398 3.27 31.09 7.91
C GLU A 398 4.68 30.49 8.00
N THR A 399 5.43 30.86 9.04
CA THR A 399 6.78 30.32 9.28
C THR A 399 6.71 28.85 9.66
N ARG A 400 5.76 28.47 10.53
CA ARG A 400 5.51 27.07 10.91
C ARG A 400 5.15 26.21 9.71
N LEU A 401 4.27 26.69 8.82
CA LEU A 401 3.91 26.03 7.57
C LEU A 401 5.13 25.81 6.67
N MET A 402 5.94 26.85 6.45
CA MET A 402 7.17 26.75 5.66
C MET A 402 8.13 25.71 6.24
N LEU A 403 8.36 25.74 7.55
CA LEU A 403 9.27 24.81 8.22
C LEU A 403 8.79 23.36 8.13
N LEU A 404 7.49 23.13 8.35
CA LEU A 404 6.86 21.82 8.23
C LEU A 404 6.96 21.28 6.80
N ARG A 405 6.59 22.08 5.79
CA ARG A 405 6.70 21.70 4.37
C ARG A 405 8.13 21.36 3.98
N ASN A 406 9.11 22.16 4.41
CA ASN A 406 10.52 21.93 4.12
C ASN A 406 11.03 20.65 4.78
N ALA A 407 10.69 20.40 6.05
CA ALA A 407 11.07 19.17 6.74
C ALA A 407 10.55 17.94 5.98
N LEU A 408 9.29 17.95 5.57
CA LEU A 408 8.70 16.83 4.81
C LEU A 408 9.32 16.67 3.41
N SER A 409 9.59 17.77 2.72
CA SER A 409 10.25 17.77 1.40
C SER A 409 11.66 17.17 1.44
N HIS A 410 12.35 17.28 2.59
CA HIS A 410 13.66 16.68 2.83
C HIS A 410 13.59 15.26 3.44
N GLY A 411 12.40 14.66 3.52
CA GLY A 411 12.24 13.30 4.02
C GLY A 411 12.47 13.16 5.53
N HIS A 412 12.14 14.20 6.30
CA HIS A 412 12.10 14.07 7.76
C HIS A 412 10.98 13.14 8.22
N TYR A 413 11.14 12.63 9.43
CA TYR A 413 10.21 11.70 10.06
C TYR A 413 8.84 12.32 10.31
N VAL A 414 7.78 11.53 10.18
CA VAL A 414 6.39 11.97 10.43
C VAL A 414 5.89 11.37 11.74
N SER A 415 5.88 12.21 12.78
CA SER A 415 5.41 11.86 14.12
C SER A 415 3.97 12.31 14.33
N TRP A 416 3.37 11.97 15.48
CA TRP A 416 2.07 12.51 15.85
C TRP A 416 2.08 14.04 15.98
N ARG A 417 3.23 14.62 16.37
CA ARG A 417 3.39 16.08 16.40
C ARG A 417 3.21 16.68 15.00
N THR A 418 3.77 16.06 13.97
CA THR A 418 3.61 16.48 12.57
C THR A 418 2.14 16.52 12.14
N VAL A 419 1.35 15.52 12.52
CA VAL A 419 -0.10 15.46 12.25
C VAL A 419 -0.84 16.58 12.98
N LYS A 420 -0.53 16.83 14.26
CA LYS A 420 -1.15 17.93 15.01
C LYS A 420 -0.79 19.30 14.43
N ASP A 421 0.47 19.50 14.07
CA ASP A 421 0.95 20.78 13.53
C ASP A 421 0.23 21.15 12.22
N VAL A 422 -0.03 20.20 11.33
CA VAL A 422 -0.73 20.52 10.08
C VAL A 422 -2.20 20.86 10.31
N LEU A 423 -2.88 20.17 11.23
CA LEU A 423 -4.29 20.46 11.57
C LEU A 423 -4.41 21.80 12.32
N GLU A 424 -3.44 22.13 13.17
CA GLU A 424 -3.32 23.46 13.80
C GLU A 424 -3.21 24.57 12.76
N LEU A 425 -2.37 24.37 11.74
CA LEU A 425 -2.19 25.33 10.67
C LEU A 425 -3.45 25.46 9.79
N GLU A 426 -4.19 24.37 9.56
CA GLU A 426 -5.47 24.44 8.86
C GLU A 426 -6.51 25.27 9.63
N GLU A 427 -6.55 25.15 10.96
CA GLU A 427 -7.41 25.96 11.83
C GLU A 427 -6.98 27.44 11.85
N GLU A 428 -5.69 27.72 12.04
CA GLU A 428 -5.13 29.07 12.15
C GLU A 428 -5.22 29.86 10.83
N LEU A 429 -5.22 29.16 9.68
CA LEU A 429 -5.22 29.76 8.34
C LEU A 429 -6.57 29.63 7.62
N ALA A 430 -7.62 29.17 8.30
CA ALA A 430 -8.93 28.94 7.70
C ALA A 430 -9.59 30.21 7.12
N ASP A 431 -9.28 31.38 7.69
CA ASP A 431 -9.91 32.67 7.36
C ASP A 431 -9.12 33.54 6.36
N LEU A 432 -8.11 32.97 5.67
CA LEU A 432 -7.27 33.67 4.67
C LEU A 432 -7.93 33.83 3.29
#